data_AF-A0A6A6PNA2-F1
#
_entry.id   AF-A0A6A6PNA2-F1
#
_cell.length_a   1.000
_cell.length_b   1.000
_cell.length_c   1.000
_cell.angle_alpha   90.00
_cell.angle_beta   90.00
_cell.angle_gamma   90.00
#
_symmetry.space_group_name_H-M   'P 1'
#
loop_
_entity.id
_entity.type
_entity.pdbx_description
1 polymer ?
#
loop_
_entity_poly.entity_id
_entity_poly.type
_entity_poly.pdbx_seq_one_letter_code
_entity_poly.pdbx_strand_id
1 'polypeptide(L)'
;MCWLSDYFVDASIRQTPSEPDMEPDREKSKATPDSVAFSIPQSSESLDETDISTFSRYLKSFERMLVRNNVEARGVQRVLPSQRHSTERLGFVQMFMMWYTINLTSNITTLGILGPTVYGLPFLDSCLCSVCGMIVGSLAPAYIATFGPRSGNRTMIFARYTMGWWPSKILVLLTLVILIGYALVNVVIAGQILNAVSANYGLSIIVGIVITSVIVLAVTVFGYSVFHYYGRYAWLPQLLVTMILAGVAGPDFNLYADPSPTDSALTRIGNRLSYFGVSLATTITYSGGAADYFTYYPENSSRIKIFIVTLTSLVLSATPLFVIGSGLGSGVASNQSWAAALNRSQGALIIAGLQPLGGFGKFCGVVLSLGLISNTISATYSSGIDFQALGPYFERVPRVIWNIFAVIVYTVCAIAGRQQLANIFTNFLALMGYWVSIWLAIVLEEHLIFRKYRGLGWDWECWNDAKRLPVGIAALVAFLVGWAGAVLCMDQVYFVGPISALIGKDGGDLGNYIGFAWAAIVYPGLRVLELRRYGR
;
A
#
# COMPACT_ATOMS: atom_id res chain seq x y z
N MET A 1 23.38 19.65 11.38
CA MET A 1 24.40 20.06 10.38
C MET A 1 25.76 19.63 10.89
N CYS A 2 26.64 19.21 9.99
CA CYS A 2 28.01 18.70 10.18
C CYS A 2 28.14 17.36 10.93
N TRP A 3 27.95 16.22 10.25
CA TRP A 3 28.60 14.91 10.56
C TRP A 3 28.42 13.86 9.43
N LEU A 4 28.27 14.27 8.15
CA LEU A 4 28.10 13.33 7.02
C LEU A 4 28.83 13.73 5.72
N SER A 5 29.77 14.68 5.76
CA SER A 5 30.42 15.20 4.55
C SER A 5 31.73 14.52 4.14
N ASP A 6 32.41 13.79 5.03
CA ASP A 6 33.83 13.48 4.83
C ASP A 6 34.15 12.04 4.37
N TYR A 7 33.15 11.27 3.91
CA TYR A 7 33.36 9.86 3.51
C TYR A 7 33.21 9.56 2.02
N PHE A 8 33.22 10.57 1.14
CA PHE A 8 33.04 10.35 -0.30
C PHE A 8 33.99 11.15 -1.20
N VAL A 9 35.30 11.09 -0.98
CA VAL A 9 36.32 11.30 -2.04
C VAL A 9 37.60 10.56 -1.65
N ASP A 10 37.79 9.31 -2.06
CA ASP A 10 39.09 8.78 -2.52
C ASP A 10 39.01 7.29 -2.87
N ALA A 11 39.28 6.97 -4.13
CA ALA A 11 39.91 5.71 -4.53
C ALA A 11 40.39 5.88 -5.98
N SER A 12 41.43 6.70 -6.10
CA SER A 12 42.32 6.72 -7.25
C SER A 12 42.99 5.35 -7.44
N ILE A 13 43.13 5.01 -8.72
CA ILE A 13 43.81 3.85 -9.30
C ILE A 13 45.20 3.67 -8.66
N ARG A 14 45.51 2.47 -8.16
CA ARG A 14 46.89 2.01 -7.92
C ARG A 14 47.17 0.72 -8.67
N GLN A 15 48.13 0.82 -9.58
CA GLN A 15 48.71 -0.22 -10.42
C GLN A 15 49.66 -1.13 -9.63
N THR A 16 49.80 -2.38 -10.09
CA THR A 16 50.95 -3.26 -9.84
C THR A 16 51.90 -3.26 -11.06
N PRO A 17 53.22 -3.54 -10.92
CA PRO A 17 54.25 -3.12 -11.88
C PRO A 17 54.74 -4.20 -12.89
N SER A 18 55.14 -3.72 -14.09
CA SER A 18 56.23 -4.12 -15.06
C SER A 18 56.42 -5.60 -15.47
N GLU A 19 56.65 -6.04 -16.73
CA GLU A 19 57.44 -5.53 -17.90
C GLU A 19 57.33 -6.57 -19.08
N PRO A 20 57.92 -6.45 -20.30
CA PRO A 20 57.85 -5.40 -21.35
C PRO A 20 57.54 -5.89 -22.81
N ASP A 21 57.10 -4.93 -23.63
CA ASP A 21 57.40 -4.57 -25.04
C ASP A 21 57.23 -5.50 -26.26
N MET A 22 56.32 -5.08 -27.18
CA MET A 22 56.69 -4.61 -28.54
C MET A 22 55.54 -3.78 -29.18
N GLU A 23 55.86 -2.53 -29.52
CA GLU A 23 55.06 -1.52 -30.27
C GLU A 23 55.24 -1.69 -31.81
N PRO A 24 54.62 -0.86 -32.70
CA PRO A 24 53.43 0.02 -32.56
C PRO A 24 52.43 -0.13 -33.74
N ASP A 25 51.22 0.42 -33.63
CA ASP A 25 50.71 1.34 -34.66
C ASP A 25 49.45 2.12 -34.24
N ARG A 26 49.43 3.38 -34.68
CA ARG A 26 48.50 4.46 -34.36
C ARG A 26 47.10 4.26 -34.95
N GLU A 27 46.05 4.57 -34.17
CA GLU A 27 45.11 5.68 -34.50
C GLU A 27 44.16 6.00 -33.34
N LYS A 28 43.89 7.31 -33.17
CA LYS A 28 43.05 7.89 -32.11
C LYS A 28 41.57 7.75 -32.46
N SER A 29 40.76 7.24 -31.53
CA SER A 29 39.37 7.67 -31.39
C SER A 29 38.92 7.58 -29.93
N LYS A 30 38.38 8.69 -29.41
CA LYS A 30 37.79 8.80 -28.07
C LYS A 30 36.40 8.18 -28.08
N ALA A 31 36.13 7.20 -27.21
CA ALA A 31 34.76 6.84 -26.81
C ALA A 31 34.72 6.29 -25.37
N THR A 32 33.64 6.65 -24.70
CA THR A 32 33.21 6.49 -23.29
C THR A 32 33.16 5.05 -22.74
N PRO A 33 33.23 4.85 -21.41
CA PRO A 33 33.21 3.52 -20.78
C PRO A 33 31.82 2.86 -20.80
N ASP A 34 31.86 1.54 -20.95
CA ASP A 34 30.79 0.63 -21.32
C ASP A 34 29.55 0.63 -20.41
N SER A 35 28.38 0.71 -21.04
CA SER A 35 27.10 0.29 -20.48
C SER A 35 26.99 -1.24 -20.53
N VAL A 36 26.80 -1.89 -19.38
CA VAL A 36 26.50 -3.33 -19.28
C VAL A 36 25.18 -3.62 -20.01
N ALA A 37 25.28 -4.21 -21.20
CA ALA A 37 24.15 -4.65 -21.99
C ALA A 37 23.49 -5.88 -21.32
N PHE A 38 22.18 -5.80 -21.11
CA PHE A 38 21.34 -6.94 -20.73
C PHE A 38 21.31 -7.94 -21.90
N SER A 39 21.95 -9.09 -21.74
CA SER A 39 21.80 -10.23 -22.66
C SER A 39 20.99 -11.33 -21.98
N ILE A 40 19.81 -11.63 -22.55
CA ILE A 40 19.02 -12.81 -22.19
C ILE A 40 19.46 -13.94 -23.12
N PRO A 41 19.71 -15.18 -22.65
CA PRO A 41 19.99 -16.30 -23.54
C PRO A 41 18.79 -16.59 -24.42
N GLN A 42 18.98 -16.59 -25.74
CA GLN A 42 17.98 -17.08 -26.68
C GLN A 42 17.89 -18.60 -26.55
N SER A 43 16.83 -19.11 -25.92
CA SER A 43 16.42 -20.51 -26.09
C SER A 43 15.75 -20.63 -27.46
N SER A 44 16.43 -21.32 -28.38
CA SER A 44 15.92 -21.68 -29.70
C SER A 44 14.91 -22.83 -29.57
N GLU A 45 13.63 -22.50 -29.37
CA GLU A 45 12.52 -23.38 -29.73
C GLU A 45 11.76 -22.71 -30.87
N SER A 46 11.93 -23.25 -32.08
CA SER A 46 11.17 -22.90 -33.27
C SER A 46 9.74 -23.41 -33.12
N LEU A 47 8.82 -22.50 -32.76
CA LEU A 47 7.38 -22.72 -32.87
C LEU A 47 6.85 -21.94 -34.07
N ASP A 48 6.15 -22.65 -34.96
CA ASP A 48 5.61 -22.18 -36.24
C ASP A 48 4.92 -20.81 -36.16
N GLU A 49 5.40 -19.88 -37.00
CA GLU A 49 4.78 -18.59 -37.27
C GLU A 49 3.59 -18.77 -38.22
N THR A 50 2.43 -19.17 -37.70
CA THR A 50 1.15 -18.91 -38.39
C THR A 50 0.07 -18.62 -37.34
N ASP A 51 -0.70 -17.55 -37.58
CA ASP A 51 -1.78 -16.99 -36.73
C ASP A 51 -1.40 -16.12 -35.51
N ILE A 52 -0.46 -15.19 -35.68
CA ILE A 52 -0.34 -14.04 -34.76
C ILE A 52 -1.16 -12.87 -35.31
N SER A 53 -2.30 -12.57 -34.66
CA SER A 53 -3.18 -11.43 -35.00
C SER A 53 -2.39 -10.12 -35.08
N THR A 54 -2.77 -9.23 -36.00
CA THR A 54 -2.14 -7.91 -36.20
C THR A 54 -1.98 -7.13 -34.88
N PHE A 55 -2.97 -7.25 -33.99
CA PHE A 55 -2.94 -6.69 -32.65
C PHE A 55 -1.79 -7.23 -31.77
N SER A 56 -1.52 -8.54 -31.83
CA SER A 56 -0.41 -9.16 -31.10
C SER A 56 0.96 -8.71 -31.61
N ARG A 57 1.10 -8.46 -32.93
CA ARG A 57 2.32 -7.85 -33.50
C ARG A 57 2.54 -6.43 -33.02
N TYR A 58 1.49 -5.61 -32.95
CA TYR A 58 1.57 -4.26 -32.39
C TYR A 58 1.95 -4.29 -30.90
N LEU A 59 1.34 -5.18 -30.10
CA LEU A 59 1.70 -5.36 -28.70
C LEU A 59 3.18 -5.74 -28.52
N LYS A 60 3.68 -6.71 -29.28
CA LYS A 60 5.09 -7.13 -29.22
C LYS A 60 6.05 -6.04 -29.69
N SER A 61 5.64 -5.20 -30.63
CA SER A 61 6.44 -4.04 -31.06
C SER A 61 6.49 -2.96 -29.97
N PHE A 62 5.35 -2.72 -29.32
CA PHE A 62 5.24 -1.78 -28.19
C PHE A 62 6.03 -2.29 -26.97
N GLU A 63 5.94 -3.57 -26.63
CA GLU A 63 6.73 -4.19 -25.57
C GLU A 63 8.24 -4.08 -25.83
N ARG A 64 8.68 -4.33 -27.07
CA ARG A 64 10.09 -4.12 -27.46
C ARG A 64 10.53 -2.66 -27.34
N MET A 65 9.64 -1.70 -27.65
CA MET A 65 9.90 -0.28 -27.41
C MET A 65 10.02 0.04 -25.91
N LEU A 66 9.15 -0.53 -25.08
CA LEU A 66 9.17 -0.35 -23.63
C LEU A 66 10.45 -0.91 -23.01
N VAL A 67 10.85 -2.13 -23.39
CA VAL A 67 12.10 -2.76 -22.94
C VAL A 67 13.33 -1.95 -23.38
N ARG A 68 13.35 -1.47 -24.64
CA ARG A 68 14.42 -0.61 -25.16
C ARG A 68 14.55 0.70 -24.39
N ASN A 69 13.46 1.19 -23.79
CA ASN A 69 13.42 2.40 -22.99
C ASN A 69 13.54 2.15 -21.47
N ASN A 70 13.99 0.97 -21.03
CA ASN A 70 14.08 0.59 -19.61
C ASN A 70 12.76 0.66 -18.82
N VAL A 71 11.61 0.58 -19.51
CA VAL A 71 10.31 0.44 -18.85
C VAL A 71 10.13 -1.02 -18.46
N GLU A 72 10.06 -1.28 -17.15
CA GLU A 72 9.94 -2.64 -16.60
C GLU A 72 8.74 -3.38 -17.23
N ALA A 73 9.04 -4.35 -18.10
CA ALA A 73 8.07 -5.16 -18.84
C ALA A 73 7.62 -6.41 -18.08
N ARG A 74 8.32 -6.78 -16.99
CA ARG A 74 7.99 -7.96 -16.20
C ARG A 74 6.73 -7.73 -15.36
N GLY A 75 5.75 -8.61 -15.54
CA GLY A 75 4.47 -8.58 -14.83
C GLY A 75 4.46 -9.52 -13.62
N VAL A 76 3.54 -10.48 -13.66
CA VAL A 76 3.29 -11.47 -12.60
C VAL A 76 4.30 -12.63 -12.57
N GLN A 77 5.20 -12.71 -13.55
CA GLN A 77 6.13 -13.82 -13.64
C GLN A 77 7.09 -13.88 -12.45
N ARG A 78 7.34 -15.10 -11.96
CA ARG A 78 8.27 -15.35 -10.85
C ARG A 78 9.66 -14.82 -11.14
N VAL A 79 10.24 -14.13 -10.17
CA VAL A 79 11.64 -13.67 -10.22
C VAL A 79 12.57 -14.81 -9.80
N LEU A 80 13.35 -15.30 -10.76
CA LEU A 80 14.32 -16.38 -10.53
C LEU A 80 15.49 -15.90 -9.66
N PRO A 81 16.15 -16.78 -8.88
CA PRO A 81 17.27 -16.42 -8.01
C PRO A 81 18.39 -15.64 -8.71
N SER A 82 18.71 -15.99 -9.95
CA SER A 82 19.76 -15.35 -10.77
C SER A 82 19.45 -13.91 -11.17
N GLN A 83 18.18 -13.49 -11.09
CA GLN A 83 17.71 -12.17 -11.51
C GLN A 83 17.54 -11.21 -10.33
N ARG A 84 17.99 -11.60 -9.14
CA ARG A 84 17.78 -10.85 -7.89
C ARG A 84 18.99 -10.01 -7.56
N HIS A 85 18.75 -8.85 -6.97
CA HIS A 85 19.78 -7.88 -6.63
C HIS A 85 20.41 -8.23 -5.28
N SER A 86 21.70 -7.91 -5.13
CA SER A 86 22.38 -8.01 -3.83
C SER A 86 21.82 -6.99 -2.83
N THR A 87 21.64 -7.40 -1.58
CA THR A 87 21.21 -6.55 -0.45
C THR A 87 22.36 -6.08 0.43
N GLU A 88 23.61 -6.39 0.09
CA GLU A 88 24.77 -6.36 1.00
C GLU A 88 25.11 -5.01 1.63
N ARG A 89 24.78 -3.88 0.98
CA ARG A 89 25.15 -2.55 1.51
C ARG A 89 23.98 -1.75 2.08
N LEU A 90 22.84 -1.67 1.38
CA LEU A 90 21.75 -0.76 1.72
C LEU A 90 20.33 -1.35 1.57
N GLY A 91 20.18 -2.65 1.34
CA GLY A 91 18.88 -3.25 1.00
C GLY A 91 17.79 -2.97 2.06
N PHE A 92 18.08 -3.27 3.33
CA PHE A 92 17.11 -3.05 4.41
C PHE A 92 16.82 -1.57 4.70
N VAL A 93 17.79 -0.68 4.48
CA VAL A 93 17.58 0.78 4.62
C VAL A 93 16.69 1.30 3.49
N GLN A 94 16.88 0.82 2.27
CA GLN A 94 16.00 1.15 1.14
C GLN A 94 14.58 0.64 1.37
N MET A 95 14.43 -0.57 1.89
CA MET A 95 13.14 -1.12 2.31
C MET A 95 12.47 -0.21 3.36
N PHE A 96 13.25 0.24 4.35
CA PHE A 96 12.74 1.15 5.38
C PHE A 96 12.22 2.46 4.77
N MET A 97 13.06 3.12 3.96
CA MET A 97 12.74 4.39 3.32
C MET A 97 11.57 4.29 2.35
N MET A 98 11.43 3.17 1.66
CA MET A 98 10.34 2.92 0.72
C MET A 98 9.00 2.83 1.45
N TRP A 99 8.88 1.97 2.48
CA TRP A 99 7.66 1.89 3.28
C TRP A 99 7.34 3.20 3.97
N TYR A 100 8.37 3.88 4.49
CA TYR A 100 8.21 5.17 5.13
C TYR A 100 7.67 6.21 4.14
N THR A 101 8.16 6.24 2.90
CA THR A 101 7.68 7.17 1.86
C THR A 101 6.26 6.85 1.39
N ILE A 102 5.96 5.57 1.18
CA ILE A 102 4.61 5.13 0.76
C ILE A 102 3.58 5.46 1.83
N ASN A 103 3.93 5.30 3.11
CA ASN A 103 2.97 5.36 4.21
C ASN A 103 2.88 6.74 4.87
N LEU A 104 3.91 7.58 4.79
CA LEU A 104 3.91 8.93 5.37
C LEU A 104 3.08 9.90 4.52
N THR A 105 1.76 9.74 4.51
CA THR A 105 0.85 10.51 3.65
C THR A 105 -0.35 11.05 4.41
N SER A 106 -0.86 12.22 3.98
CA SER A 106 -1.90 12.97 4.71
C SER A 106 -3.26 12.27 4.79
N ASN A 107 -3.48 11.17 4.06
CA ASN A 107 -4.66 10.31 4.23
C ASN A 107 -4.75 9.72 5.65
N ILE A 108 -3.61 9.43 6.28
CA ILE A 108 -3.57 8.96 7.66
C ILE A 108 -3.96 10.09 8.62
N THR A 109 -3.53 11.33 8.34
CA THR A 109 -3.97 12.51 9.11
C THR A 109 -5.48 12.70 9.02
N THR A 110 -6.08 12.52 7.84
CA THR A 110 -7.55 12.61 7.68
C THR A 110 -8.30 11.53 8.45
N LEU A 111 -7.72 10.34 8.59
CA LEU A 111 -8.26 9.26 9.43
C LEU A 111 -8.10 9.55 10.93
N GLY A 112 -6.98 10.18 11.32
CA GLY A 112 -6.77 10.71 12.68
C GLY A 112 -7.89 11.68 13.11
N ILE A 113 -8.29 12.58 12.21
CA ILE A 113 -9.34 13.57 12.47
C ILE A 113 -10.68 12.91 12.83
N LEU A 114 -10.98 11.72 12.31
CA LEU A 114 -12.25 11.02 12.55
C LEU A 114 -12.45 10.59 14.01
N GLY A 115 -11.39 10.35 14.77
CA GLY A 115 -11.49 9.89 16.17
C GLY A 115 -12.32 10.85 17.03
N PRO A 116 -11.92 12.13 17.13
CA PRO A 116 -12.70 13.12 17.86
C PRO A 116 -13.96 13.61 17.12
N THR A 117 -13.90 13.72 15.78
CA THR A 117 -14.98 14.42 15.02
C THR A 117 -16.15 13.52 14.64
N VAL A 118 -15.93 12.22 14.48
CA VAL A 118 -16.96 11.25 14.07
C VAL A 118 -17.26 10.26 15.18
N TYR A 119 -16.24 9.70 15.82
CA TYR A 119 -16.40 8.73 16.91
C TYR A 119 -16.52 9.38 18.30
N GLY A 120 -16.40 10.71 18.37
CA GLY A 120 -16.58 11.47 19.60
C GLY A 120 -15.57 11.13 20.70
N LEU A 121 -14.41 10.58 20.33
CA LEU A 121 -13.41 10.12 21.30
C LEU A 121 -12.55 11.29 21.78
N PRO A 122 -12.22 11.37 23.08
CA PRO A 122 -11.20 12.29 23.57
C PRO A 122 -9.87 12.11 22.83
N PHE A 123 -9.00 13.14 22.87
CA PHE A 123 -7.72 13.14 22.17
C PHE A 123 -6.85 11.91 22.52
N LEU A 124 -6.73 11.59 23.82
CA LEU A 124 -5.91 10.48 24.29
C LEU A 124 -6.47 9.13 23.80
N ASP A 125 -7.78 8.92 23.94
CA ASP A 125 -8.46 7.71 23.47
C ASP A 125 -8.30 7.53 21.96
N SER A 126 -8.45 8.61 21.20
CA SER A 126 -8.24 8.63 19.75
C SER A 126 -6.81 8.18 19.41
N CYS A 127 -5.80 8.81 20.02
CA CYS A 127 -4.40 8.46 19.78
C CYS A 127 -4.08 7.00 20.13
N LEU A 128 -4.56 6.51 21.29
CA LEU A 128 -4.31 5.14 21.72
C LEU A 128 -5.00 4.14 20.78
N CYS A 129 -6.28 4.35 20.47
CA CYS A 129 -7.03 3.45 19.58
C CYS A 129 -6.40 3.44 18.17
N SER A 130 -6.03 4.60 17.64
CA SER A 130 -5.47 4.68 16.30
C SER A 130 -4.07 4.08 16.20
N VAL A 131 -3.17 4.42 17.14
CA VAL A 131 -1.79 3.93 17.12
C VAL A 131 -1.74 2.43 17.41
N CYS A 132 -2.47 1.94 18.42
CA CYS A 132 -2.51 0.51 18.71
C CYS A 132 -3.19 -0.28 17.59
N GLY A 133 -4.30 0.22 17.02
CA GLY A 133 -4.97 -0.41 15.88
C GLY A 133 -4.05 -0.52 14.68
N MET A 134 -3.38 0.57 14.33
CA MET A 134 -2.38 0.64 13.26
C MET A 134 -1.18 -0.29 13.49
N ILE A 135 -0.68 -0.42 14.72
CA ILE A 135 0.41 -1.37 15.06
C ILE A 135 -0.05 -2.80 14.80
N VAL A 136 -1.23 -3.19 15.29
CA VAL A 136 -1.78 -4.53 15.07
C VAL A 136 -2.00 -4.78 13.58
N GLY A 137 -2.57 -3.81 12.85
CA GLY A 137 -2.74 -3.90 11.41
C GLY A 137 -1.41 -4.04 10.65
N SER A 138 -0.34 -3.41 11.12
CA SER A 138 0.99 -3.47 10.49
C SER A 138 1.71 -4.81 10.67
N LEU A 139 1.27 -5.67 11.59
CA LEU A 139 1.81 -7.02 11.75
C LEU A 139 1.57 -7.88 10.51
N ALA A 140 0.41 -7.71 9.87
CA ALA A 140 0.02 -8.47 8.69
C ALA A 140 0.92 -8.19 7.46
N PRO A 141 1.10 -6.94 6.99
CA PRO A 141 1.99 -6.67 5.86
C PRO A 141 3.43 -7.01 6.20
N ALA A 142 3.88 -6.80 7.45
CA ALA A 142 5.22 -7.20 7.87
C ALA A 142 5.45 -8.71 7.76
N TYR A 143 4.44 -9.52 8.07
CA TYR A 143 4.49 -10.96 7.91
C TYR A 143 4.48 -11.39 6.44
N ILE A 144 3.55 -10.85 5.64
CA ILE A 144 3.42 -11.18 4.23
C ILE A 144 4.66 -10.77 3.43
N ALA A 145 5.28 -9.63 3.76
CA ALA A 145 6.52 -9.17 3.13
C ALA A 145 7.67 -10.20 3.22
N THR A 146 7.69 -11.06 4.25
CA THR A 146 8.72 -12.10 4.41
C THR A 146 8.68 -13.18 3.32
N PHE A 147 7.54 -13.34 2.64
CA PHE A 147 7.40 -14.32 1.56
C PHE A 147 7.88 -13.82 0.20
N GLY A 148 8.00 -12.49 0.01
CA GLY A 148 8.45 -11.90 -1.26
C GLY A 148 9.83 -12.42 -1.69
N PRO A 149 10.88 -12.21 -0.88
CA PRO A 149 12.22 -12.69 -1.22
C PRO A 149 12.33 -14.21 -1.27
N ARG A 150 11.46 -14.97 -0.61
CA ARG A 150 11.58 -16.43 -0.60
C ARG A 150 10.91 -17.09 -1.79
N SER A 151 9.76 -16.57 -2.19
CA SER A 151 8.98 -17.10 -3.30
C SER A 151 9.43 -16.54 -4.65
N GLY A 152 9.87 -15.27 -4.68
CA GLY A 152 10.02 -14.52 -5.93
C GLY A 152 8.68 -14.24 -6.62
N ASN A 153 7.56 -14.52 -5.95
CA ASN A 153 6.21 -14.34 -6.46
C ASN A 153 5.60 -13.07 -5.88
N ARG A 154 4.77 -12.39 -6.69
CA ARG A 154 3.97 -11.24 -6.25
C ARG A 154 2.92 -11.68 -5.22
N THR A 155 2.40 -10.75 -4.45
CA THR A 155 1.55 -11.03 -3.27
C THR A 155 0.29 -11.80 -3.62
N MET A 156 -0.41 -11.39 -4.68
CA MET A 156 -1.62 -12.09 -5.13
C MET A 156 -1.34 -13.41 -5.85
N ILE A 157 -0.11 -13.62 -6.34
CA ILE A 157 0.34 -14.93 -6.81
C ILE A 157 0.62 -15.86 -5.63
N PHE A 158 1.21 -15.33 -4.54
CA PHE A 158 1.35 -16.04 -3.28
C PHE A 158 -0.02 -16.46 -2.71
N ALA A 159 -1.06 -15.62 -2.83
CA ALA A 159 -2.40 -15.95 -2.37
C ALA A 159 -2.99 -17.21 -3.04
N ARG A 160 -2.53 -17.60 -4.25
CA ARG A 160 -2.96 -18.86 -4.91
C ARG A 160 -2.56 -20.11 -4.13
N TYR A 161 -1.47 -20.03 -3.37
CA TYR A 161 -0.99 -21.16 -2.57
C TYR A 161 -1.78 -21.36 -1.28
N THR A 162 -2.49 -20.34 -0.80
CA THR A 162 -3.32 -20.45 0.41
C THR A 162 -4.79 -20.61 0.04
N MET A 163 -5.28 -19.79 -0.90
CA MET A 163 -6.69 -19.80 -1.31
C MET A 163 -7.02 -20.81 -2.41
N GLY A 164 -6.03 -21.35 -3.10
CA GLY A 164 -6.23 -22.13 -4.32
C GLY A 164 -6.48 -21.27 -5.56
N TRP A 165 -6.46 -21.91 -6.74
CA TRP A 165 -6.41 -21.22 -8.05
C TRP A 165 -7.62 -20.34 -8.38
N TRP A 166 -8.83 -20.83 -8.10
CA TRP A 166 -10.06 -20.11 -8.42
C TRP A 166 -10.45 -19.11 -7.34
N PRO A 167 -10.47 -19.48 -6.04
CA PRO A 167 -10.85 -18.55 -4.99
C PRO A 167 -9.87 -17.37 -4.85
N SER A 168 -8.58 -17.55 -5.17
CA SER A 168 -7.62 -16.44 -5.15
C SER A 168 -7.99 -15.29 -6.08
N LYS A 169 -8.75 -15.54 -7.16
CA LYS A 169 -9.20 -14.47 -8.08
C LYS A 169 -10.16 -13.50 -7.39
N ILE A 170 -10.96 -13.98 -6.44
CA ILE A 170 -11.81 -13.10 -5.62
C ILE A 170 -10.93 -12.16 -4.81
N LEU A 171 -9.83 -12.67 -4.22
CA LEU A 171 -8.89 -11.81 -3.48
C LEU A 171 -8.16 -10.81 -4.37
N VAL A 172 -7.79 -11.21 -5.59
CA VAL A 172 -7.21 -10.28 -6.57
C VAL A 172 -8.18 -9.13 -6.86
N LEU A 173 -9.46 -9.43 -7.11
CA LEU A 173 -10.48 -8.40 -7.34
C LEU A 173 -10.68 -7.50 -6.12
N LEU A 174 -10.74 -8.07 -4.92
CA LEU A 174 -10.86 -7.29 -3.68
C LEU A 174 -9.62 -6.41 -3.44
N THR A 175 -8.43 -6.89 -3.80
CA THR A 175 -7.19 -6.10 -3.71
C THR A 175 -7.18 -4.97 -4.74
N LEU A 176 -7.62 -5.23 -5.97
CA LEU A 176 -7.80 -4.17 -6.97
C LEU A 176 -8.73 -3.07 -6.45
N VAL A 177 -9.82 -3.45 -5.78
CA VAL A 177 -10.74 -2.51 -5.12
C VAL A 177 -9.98 -1.70 -4.05
N ILE A 178 -9.19 -2.34 -3.18
CA ILE A 178 -8.32 -1.64 -2.20
C ILE A 178 -7.42 -0.61 -2.89
N LEU A 179 -6.62 -1.04 -3.87
CA LEU A 179 -5.58 -0.21 -4.47
C LEU A 179 -6.17 0.99 -5.23
N ILE A 180 -7.22 0.75 -6.02
CA ILE A 180 -7.95 1.81 -6.74
C ILE A 180 -8.67 2.73 -5.76
N GLY A 181 -9.24 2.22 -4.67
CA GLY A 181 -9.93 3.02 -3.67
C GLY A 181 -9.00 3.90 -2.84
N TYR A 182 -7.82 3.41 -2.45
CA TYR A 182 -6.80 4.26 -1.82
C TYR A 182 -6.28 5.33 -2.77
N ALA A 183 -6.07 4.98 -4.04
CA ALA A 183 -5.68 5.95 -5.06
C ALA A 183 -6.73 7.07 -5.22
N LEU A 184 -8.02 6.69 -5.28
CA LEU A 184 -9.15 7.62 -5.29
C LEU A 184 -9.10 8.57 -4.09
N VAL A 185 -9.02 8.02 -2.89
CA VAL A 185 -8.98 8.79 -1.64
C VAL A 185 -7.83 9.79 -1.64
N ASN A 186 -6.64 9.35 -2.03
CA ASN A 186 -5.45 10.18 -2.03
C ASN A 186 -5.58 11.36 -3.00
N VAL A 187 -6.08 11.14 -4.23
CA VAL A 187 -6.24 12.24 -5.19
C VAL A 187 -7.34 13.22 -4.77
N VAL A 188 -8.39 12.77 -4.06
CA VAL A 188 -9.40 13.66 -3.48
C VAL A 188 -8.78 14.54 -2.39
N ILE A 189 -8.00 13.97 -1.47
CA ILE A 189 -7.34 14.75 -0.40
C ILE A 189 -6.32 15.72 -0.99
N ALA A 190 -5.54 15.29 -1.98
CA ALA A 190 -4.61 16.15 -2.69
C ALA A 190 -5.37 17.34 -3.33
N GLY A 191 -6.49 17.07 -4.01
CA GLY A 191 -7.33 18.11 -4.58
C GLY A 191 -7.92 19.07 -3.54
N GLN A 192 -8.33 18.57 -2.38
CA GLN A 192 -8.83 19.38 -1.26
C GLN A 192 -7.72 20.29 -0.68
N ILE A 193 -6.52 19.75 -0.50
CA ILE A 193 -5.36 20.50 -0.04
C ILE A 193 -4.98 21.60 -1.05
N LEU A 194 -4.88 21.26 -2.34
CA LEU A 194 -4.55 22.23 -3.39
C LEU A 194 -5.61 23.33 -3.52
N ASN A 195 -6.89 22.97 -3.40
CA ASN A 195 -7.99 23.94 -3.34
C ASN A 195 -7.81 24.91 -2.16
N ALA A 196 -7.51 24.39 -0.96
CA ALA A 196 -7.32 25.20 0.25
C ALA A 196 -6.07 26.09 0.22
N VAL A 197 -5.02 25.68 -0.50
CA VAL A 197 -3.79 26.48 -0.67
C VAL A 197 -3.97 27.60 -1.71
N SER A 198 -4.84 27.40 -2.70
CA SER A 198 -5.03 28.36 -3.80
C SER A 198 -5.58 29.71 -3.33
N ALA A 199 -5.15 30.80 -3.97
CA ALA A 199 -5.63 32.14 -3.64
C ALA A 199 -7.16 32.19 -3.79
N ASN A 200 -7.86 32.58 -2.72
CA ASN A 200 -9.32 32.66 -2.65
C ASN A 200 -10.06 31.39 -3.12
N TYR A 201 -9.46 30.20 -2.97
CA TYR A 201 -10.04 28.94 -3.45
C TYR A 201 -10.30 28.91 -4.96
N GLY A 202 -9.57 29.70 -5.75
CA GLY A 202 -9.75 29.80 -7.20
C GLY A 202 -9.52 28.49 -7.96
N LEU A 203 -8.79 27.53 -7.38
CA LEU A 203 -8.59 26.21 -7.95
C LEU A 203 -9.65 25.24 -7.42
N SER A 204 -10.58 24.78 -8.27
CA SER A 204 -11.58 23.78 -7.89
C SER A 204 -10.94 22.45 -7.47
N ILE A 205 -11.53 21.75 -6.49
CA ILE A 205 -11.11 20.41 -6.05
C ILE A 205 -10.98 19.44 -7.25
N ILE A 206 -11.85 19.57 -8.26
CA ILE A 206 -11.79 18.75 -9.48
C ILE A 206 -10.49 18.98 -10.24
N VAL A 207 -10.07 20.23 -10.39
CA VAL A 207 -8.81 20.58 -11.07
C VAL A 207 -7.63 20.00 -10.29
N GLY A 208 -7.66 20.08 -8.96
CA GLY A 208 -6.66 19.48 -8.09
C GLY A 208 -6.56 17.96 -8.28
N ILE A 209 -7.70 17.26 -8.29
CA ILE A 209 -7.77 15.80 -8.56
C ILE A 209 -7.13 15.48 -9.92
N VAL A 210 -7.51 16.19 -10.99
CA VAL A 210 -7.01 15.94 -12.35
C VAL A 210 -5.50 16.18 -12.42
N ILE A 211 -4.99 17.26 -11.83
CA ILE A 211 -3.54 17.55 -11.78
C ILE A 211 -2.80 16.40 -11.09
N THR A 212 -3.25 15.97 -9.91
CA THR A 212 -2.62 14.88 -9.17
C THR A 212 -2.65 13.57 -9.96
N SER A 213 -3.78 13.22 -10.55
CA SER A 213 -3.93 12.01 -11.38
C SER A 213 -3.02 12.01 -12.60
N VAL A 214 -2.87 13.13 -13.29
CA VAL A 214 -1.98 13.25 -14.46
C VAL A 214 -0.52 13.09 -14.05
N ILE A 215 -0.11 13.63 -12.90
CA ILE A 215 1.25 13.45 -12.39
C ILE A 215 1.51 11.98 -12.06
N VAL A 216 0.58 11.32 -11.36
CA VAL A 216 0.68 9.87 -11.06
C VAL A 216 0.78 9.07 -12.35
N LEU A 217 -0.05 9.39 -13.34
CA LEU A 217 -0.04 8.71 -14.64
C LEU A 217 1.31 8.87 -15.33
N ALA A 218 1.85 10.09 -15.39
CA ALA A 218 3.16 10.34 -15.97
C ALA A 218 4.23 9.47 -15.30
N VAL A 219 4.32 9.50 -13.97
CA VAL A 219 5.35 8.74 -13.24
C VAL A 219 5.17 7.23 -13.41
N THR A 220 3.94 6.72 -13.36
CA THR A 220 3.66 5.28 -13.51
C THR A 220 3.89 4.76 -14.93
N VAL A 221 3.75 5.61 -15.96
CA VAL A 221 4.07 5.29 -17.37
C VAL A 221 5.58 5.33 -17.62
N PHE A 222 6.28 6.34 -17.11
CA PHE A 222 7.74 6.51 -17.31
C PHE A 222 8.59 5.56 -16.45
N GLY A 223 7.99 4.84 -15.49
CA GLY A 223 8.51 3.56 -14.98
C GLY A 223 9.06 3.58 -13.55
N TYR A 224 9.31 2.36 -13.06
CA TYR A 224 9.74 2.02 -11.69
C TYR A 224 11.01 2.76 -11.23
N SER A 225 11.94 3.07 -12.14
CA SER A 225 13.18 3.77 -11.82
C SER A 225 12.96 5.19 -11.30
N VAL A 226 12.03 5.94 -11.89
CA VAL A 226 11.66 7.30 -11.47
C VAL A 226 11.03 7.27 -10.09
N PHE A 227 10.13 6.31 -9.85
CA PHE A 227 9.53 6.12 -8.53
C PHE A 227 10.55 5.75 -7.46
N HIS A 228 11.51 4.86 -7.76
CA HIS A 228 12.57 4.51 -6.81
C HIS A 228 13.48 5.68 -6.46
N TYR A 229 13.79 6.54 -7.44
CA TYR A 229 14.57 7.74 -7.20
C TYR A 229 13.78 8.73 -6.33
N TYR A 230 12.53 8.99 -6.68
CA TYR A 230 11.64 9.85 -5.89
C TYR A 230 11.43 9.32 -4.46
N GLY A 231 11.14 8.02 -4.34
CA GLY A 231 10.92 7.31 -3.09
C GLY A 231 12.13 7.29 -2.15
N ARG A 232 13.33 7.59 -2.65
CA ARG A 232 14.54 7.71 -1.85
C ARG A 232 14.58 8.99 -1.00
N TYR A 233 13.97 10.07 -1.51
CA TYR A 233 14.12 11.41 -0.94
C TYR A 233 12.79 12.03 -0.48
N ALA A 234 11.65 11.60 -1.04
CA ALA A 234 10.36 12.23 -0.81
C ALA A 234 9.87 12.16 0.65
N TRP A 235 10.32 11.17 1.42
CA TRP A 235 9.96 11.06 2.84
C TRP A 235 10.44 12.25 3.69
N LEU A 236 11.61 12.83 3.39
CA LEU A 236 12.22 13.82 4.27
C LEU A 236 11.46 15.16 4.25
N PRO A 237 11.15 15.78 3.09
CA PRO A 237 10.31 16.97 3.05
C PRO A 237 8.94 16.74 3.70
N GLN A 238 8.34 15.58 3.45
CA GLN A 238 7.03 15.23 3.99
C GLN A 238 7.06 15.09 5.51
N LEU A 239 8.11 14.49 6.06
CA LEU A 239 8.32 14.38 7.50
C LEU A 239 8.51 15.75 8.15
N LEU A 240 9.36 16.59 7.56
CA LEU A 240 9.62 17.94 8.06
C LEU A 240 8.33 18.77 8.10
N VAL A 241 7.54 18.74 7.02
CA VAL A 241 6.27 19.47 6.99
C VAL A 241 5.25 18.91 7.98
N THR A 242 5.20 17.59 8.16
CA THR A 242 4.36 16.96 9.18
C THR A 242 4.76 17.41 10.59
N MET A 243 6.05 17.51 10.89
CA MET A 243 6.54 18.01 12.18
C MET A 243 6.30 19.50 12.36
N ILE A 244 6.39 20.31 11.29
CA ILE A 244 6.02 21.73 11.31
C ILE A 244 4.53 21.89 11.62
N LEU A 245 3.67 21.09 10.97
CA LEU A 245 2.23 21.07 11.27
C LEU A 245 1.97 20.73 12.74
N ALA A 246 2.67 19.72 13.30
CA ALA A 246 2.56 19.38 14.71
C ALA A 246 2.96 20.54 15.63
N GLY A 247 4.06 21.23 15.34
CA GLY A 247 4.55 22.35 16.15
C GLY A 247 3.66 23.59 16.10
N VAL A 248 3.05 23.88 14.94
CA VAL A 248 2.21 25.07 14.75
C VAL A 248 0.77 24.84 15.22
N ALA A 249 0.19 23.68 14.93
CA ALA A 249 -1.19 23.36 15.32
C ALA A 249 -1.28 22.83 16.77
N GLY A 250 -0.19 22.33 17.34
CA GLY A 250 -0.15 21.72 18.66
C GLY A 250 -0.74 22.56 19.81
N PRO A 251 -0.49 23.88 19.89
CA PRO A 251 -1.08 24.74 20.92
C PRO A 251 -2.61 24.80 20.88
N ASP A 252 -3.22 24.59 19.71
CA ASP A 252 -4.67 24.62 19.51
C ASP A 252 -5.32 23.23 19.71
N PHE A 253 -4.53 22.19 20.02
CA PHE A 253 -5.06 20.87 20.33
C PHE A 253 -5.77 20.87 21.68
N ASN A 254 -6.99 20.34 21.69
CA ASN A 254 -7.72 20.16 22.93
C ASN A 254 -7.45 18.77 23.52
N LEU A 255 -6.55 18.67 24.49
CA LEU A 255 -6.09 17.40 25.05
C LEU A 255 -7.05 16.80 26.08
N TYR A 256 -7.91 17.64 26.69
CA TYR A 256 -8.73 17.27 27.85
C TYR A 256 -10.24 17.38 27.60
N ALA A 257 -10.67 17.96 26.48
CA ALA A 257 -12.08 17.99 26.15
C ALA A 257 -12.63 16.57 25.95
N ASP A 258 -13.84 16.38 26.46
CA ASP A 258 -14.66 15.22 26.15
C ASP A 258 -15.69 15.66 25.09
N PRO A 259 -15.58 15.19 23.84
CA PRO A 259 -16.56 15.50 22.80
C PRO A 259 -17.94 14.87 23.06
N SER A 260 -18.00 13.84 23.91
CA SER A 260 -19.19 13.00 24.11
C SER A 260 -19.54 12.79 25.59
N PRO A 261 -19.65 13.85 26.41
CA PRO A 261 -19.79 13.73 27.87
C PRO A 261 -21.08 13.00 28.28
N THR A 262 -22.12 13.08 27.45
CA THR A 262 -23.44 12.47 27.69
C THR A 262 -23.56 11.03 27.19
N ASP A 263 -22.54 10.49 26.52
CA ASP A 263 -22.61 9.15 25.93
C ASP A 263 -22.43 8.06 26.97
N SER A 264 -23.23 7.00 26.82
CA SER A 264 -23.17 5.82 27.68
C SER A 264 -21.81 5.12 27.60
N ALA A 265 -21.42 4.40 28.65
CA ALA A 265 -20.18 3.63 28.67
C ALA A 265 -20.10 2.61 27.51
N LEU A 266 -21.22 1.97 27.17
CA LEU A 266 -21.30 1.02 26.05
C LEU A 266 -21.07 1.69 24.70
N THR A 267 -21.64 2.87 24.49
CA THR A 267 -21.42 3.65 23.25
C THR A 267 -19.96 4.05 23.10
N ARG A 268 -19.32 4.52 24.17
CA ARG A 268 -17.88 4.84 24.14
C ARG A 268 -17.03 3.62 23.81
N ILE A 269 -17.37 2.45 24.33
CA ILE A 269 -16.68 1.20 24.00
C ILE A 269 -16.88 0.84 22.51
N GLY A 270 -18.11 0.94 22.00
CA GLY A 270 -18.42 0.76 20.57
C GLY A 270 -17.57 1.66 19.70
N ASN A 271 -17.57 2.97 19.98
CA ASN A 271 -16.79 3.96 19.24
C ASN A 271 -15.27 3.71 19.30
N ARG A 272 -14.74 3.30 20.47
CA ARG A 272 -13.32 2.91 20.61
C ARG A 272 -12.97 1.70 19.75
N LEU A 273 -13.81 0.66 19.75
CA LEU A 273 -13.60 -0.55 18.96
C LEU A 273 -13.72 -0.27 17.46
N SER A 274 -14.73 0.48 17.04
CA SER A 274 -14.91 0.90 15.65
C SER A 274 -13.70 1.71 15.15
N TYR A 275 -13.26 2.70 15.94
CA TYR A 275 -12.12 3.53 15.55
C TYR A 275 -10.79 2.76 15.52
N PHE A 276 -10.58 1.84 16.48
CA PHE A 276 -9.47 0.89 16.44
C PHE A 276 -9.51 0.05 15.17
N GLY A 277 -10.69 -0.50 14.82
CA GLY A 277 -10.91 -1.33 13.64
C GLY A 277 -10.60 -0.61 12.33
N VAL A 278 -11.04 0.64 12.18
CA VAL A 278 -10.73 1.48 11.00
C VAL A 278 -9.24 1.81 10.93
N SER A 279 -8.61 2.10 12.07
CA SER A 279 -7.17 2.39 12.13
C SER A 279 -6.32 1.16 11.81
N LEU A 280 -6.75 -0.03 12.26
CA LEU A 280 -6.18 -1.32 11.87
C LEU A 280 -6.34 -1.56 10.38
N ALA A 281 -7.53 -1.31 9.83
CA ALA A 281 -7.81 -1.50 8.41
C ALA A 281 -6.87 -0.67 7.52
N THR A 282 -6.45 0.50 7.99
CA THR A 282 -5.56 1.40 7.26
C THR A 282 -4.23 0.75 6.91
N THR A 283 -3.65 -0.02 7.83
CA THR A 283 -2.32 -0.64 7.62
C THR A 283 -2.41 -2.10 7.23
N ILE A 284 -3.42 -2.84 7.70
CA ILE A 284 -3.58 -4.26 7.34
C ILE A 284 -3.72 -4.43 5.82
N THR A 285 -4.35 -3.47 5.13
CA THR A 285 -4.61 -3.54 3.69
C THR A 285 -3.35 -3.50 2.83
N TYR A 286 -2.21 -3.01 3.36
CA TYR A 286 -0.92 -3.16 2.66
C TYR A 286 -0.52 -4.62 2.47
N SER A 287 -1.10 -5.54 3.23
CA SER A 287 -0.86 -6.98 3.07
C SER A 287 -1.19 -7.49 1.67
N GLY A 288 -2.06 -6.80 0.92
CA GLY A 288 -2.39 -7.16 -0.46
C GLY A 288 -1.26 -6.93 -1.47
N GLY A 289 -0.28 -6.08 -1.15
CA GLY A 289 0.88 -5.79 -2.01
C GLY A 289 2.24 -5.91 -1.30
N ALA A 290 2.26 -6.38 -0.05
CA ALA A 290 3.45 -6.32 0.80
C ALA A 290 4.65 -7.11 0.27
N ALA A 291 4.44 -8.18 -0.50
CA ALA A 291 5.53 -8.97 -1.08
C ALA A 291 6.01 -8.41 -2.44
N ASP A 292 5.23 -7.55 -3.10
CA ASP A 292 5.46 -7.14 -4.49
C ASP A 292 6.82 -6.45 -4.66
N TYR A 293 7.18 -5.59 -3.72
CA TYR A 293 8.38 -4.77 -3.81
C TYR A 293 9.67 -5.53 -3.46
N PHE A 294 9.55 -6.73 -2.87
CA PHE A 294 10.70 -7.47 -2.32
C PHE A 294 11.00 -8.76 -3.08
N THR A 295 10.30 -9.04 -4.19
CA THR A 295 10.57 -10.23 -5.02
C THR A 295 11.97 -10.24 -5.63
N TYR A 296 12.60 -9.08 -5.76
CA TYR A 296 13.96 -8.92 -6.30
C TYR A 296 15.07 -9.09 -5.24
N TYR A 297 14.73 -9.36 -3.98
CA TYR A 297 15.71 -9.56 -2.92
C TYR A 297 16.19 -11.03 -2.87
N PRO A 298 17.42 -11.30 -2.40
CA PRO A 298 17.96 -12.66 -2.34
C PRO A 298 17.11 -13.60 -1.49
N GLU A 299 17.04 -14.88 -1.87
CA GLU A 299 16.26 -15.91 -1.14
C GLU A 299 16.70 -16.08 0.31
N ASN A 300 17.99 -15.87 0.57
CA ASN A 300 18.60 -16.00 1.88
C ASN A 300 18.44 -14.75 2.77
N SER A 301 17.62 -13.78 2.34
CA SER A 301 17.33 -12.58 3.14
C SER A 301 16.70 -12.95 4.48
N SER A 302 17.19 -12.35 5.57
CA SER A 302 16.70 -12.66 6.91
C SER A 302 15.24 -12.25 7.11
N ARG A 303 14.37 -13.23 7.37
CA ARG A 303 12.92 -13.04 7.63
C ARG A 303 12.64 -12.08 8.79
N ILE A 304 13.41 -12.20 9.87
CA ILE A 304 13.24 -11.35 11.06
C ILE A 304 13.59 -9.90 10.72
N LYS A 305 14.65 -9.67 9.94
CA LYS A 305 15.02 -8.32 9.50
C LYS A 305 13.94 -7.70 8.62
N ILE A 306 13.43 -8.44 7.63
CA ILE A 306 12.33 -7.99 6.75
C ILE A 306 11.09 -7.62 7.58
N PHE A 307 10.71 -8.49 8.52
CA PHE A 307 9.56 -8.28 9.40
C PHE A 307 9.73 -7.02 10.26
N ILE A 308 10.83 -6.92 11.02
CA ILE A 308 11.07 -5.79 11.93
C ILE A 308 11.19 -4.48 11.14
N VAL A 309 11.90 -4.47 10.02
CA VAL A 309 12.05 -3.28 9.18
C VAL A 309 10.70 -2.83 8.65
N THR A 310 9.90 -3.72 8.06
CA THR A 310 8.56 -3.37 7.57
C THR A 310 7.67 -2.82 8.68
N LEU A 311 7.62 -3.52 9.82
CA LEU A 311 6.79 -3.14 10.95
C LEU A 311 7.19 -1.76 11.49
N THR A 312 8.49 -1.55 11.75
CA THR A 312 9.00 -0.28 12.28
C THR A 312 8.83 0.86 11.29
N SER A 313 9.00 0.64 9.99
CA SER A 313 8.75 1.68 8.98
C SER A 313 7.30 2.13 8.93
N LEU A 314 6.36 1.18 8.90
CA LEU A 314 4.93 1.49 8.88
C LEU A 314 4.48 2.20 10.17
N VAL A 315 4.92 1.69 11.32
CA VAL A 315 4.57 2.29 12.63
C VAL A 315 5.16 3.69 12.77
N LEU A 316 6.45 3.89 12.48
CA LEU A 316 7.11 5.19 12.67
C LEU A 316 6.63 6.26 11.68
N SER A 317 6.19 5.87 10.48
CA SER A 317 5.64 6.82 9.50
C SER A 317 4.21 7.24 9.86
N ALA A 318 3.35 6.30 10.25
CA ALA A 318 1.93 6.60 10.46
C ALA A 318 1.59 7.13 11.86
N THR A 319 2.36 6.79 12.90
CA THR A 319 2.15 7.29 14.27
C THR A 319 2.02 8.82 14.35
N PRO A 320 2.96 9.63 13.84
CA PRO A 320 2.85 11.08 13.93
C PRO A 320 1.62 11.61 13.19
N LEU A 321 1.26 11.03 12.06
CA LEU A 321 0.12 11.47 11.26
C LEU A 321 -1.21 11.21 11.98
N PHE A 322 -1.36 10.07 12.66
CA PHE A 322 -2.54 9.76 13.48
C PHE A 322 -2.66 10.70 14.69
N VAL A 323 -1.56 10.94 15.39
CA VAL A 323 -1.54 11.83 16.57
C VAL A 323 -1.88 13.27 16.16
N ILE A 324 -1.26 13.78 15.09
CA ILE A 324 -1.55 15.11 14.55
C ILE A 324 -3.00 15.21 14.07
N GLY A 325 -3.50 14.19 13.36
CA GLY A 325 -4.89 14.16 12.92
C GLY A 325 -5.87 14.19 14.09
N SER A 326 -5.62 13.39 15.14
CA SER A 326 -6.42 13.39 16.37
C SER A 326 -6.37 14.76 17.07
N GLY A 327 -5.21 15.43 17.07
CA GLY A 327 -5.06 16.77 17.63
C GLY A 327 -5.84 17.83 16.85
N LEU A 328 -5.73 17.81 15.52
CA LEU A 328 -6.52 18.67 14.64
C LEU A 328 -8.02 18.47 14.87
N GLY A 329 -8.47 17.22 14.97
CA GLY A 329 -9.86 16.87 15.24
C GLY A 329 -10.35 17.35 16.62
N SER A 330 -9.53 17.23 17.66
CA SER A 330 -9.94 17.62 19.01
C SER A 330 -10.05 19.14 19.19
N GLY A 331 -9.23 19.93 18.47
CA GLY A 331 -9.29 21.39 18.49
C GLY A 331 -10.47 22.00 17.72
N VAL A 332 -11.21 21.22 16.91
CA VAL A 332 -12.31 21.72 16.07
C VAL A 332 -13.42 22.38 16.89
N ALA A 333 -13.79 21.80 18.03
CA ALA A 333 -14.88 22.33 18.86
C ALA A 333 -14.54 23.68 19.49
N SER A 334 -13.24 23.94 19.76
CA SER A 334 -12.75 25.17 20.39
C SER A 334 -12.32 26.24 19.38
N ASN A 335 -12.03 25.87 18.12
CA ASN A 335 -11.54 26.79 17.10
C ASN A 335 -12.54 26.92 15.94
N GLN A 336 -13.27 28.04 15.88
CA GLN A 336 -14.28 28.28 14.86
C GLN A 336 -13.71 28.29 13.44
N SER A 337 -12.45 28.69 13.25
CA SER A 337 -11.80 28.65 11.94
C SER A 337 -11.56 27.21 11.47
N TRP A 338 -11.20 26.31 12.40
CA TRP A 338 -11.02 24.89 12.13
C TRP A 338 -12.36 24.20 11.85
N ALA A 339 -13.41 24.54 12.60
CA ALA A 339 -14.76 24.08 12.31
C ALA A 339 -15.25 24.52 10.92
N ALA A 340 -15.03 25.78 10.55
CA ALA A 340 -15.36 26.28 9.22
C ALA A 340 -14.55 25.57 8.12
N ALA A 341 -13.27 25.28 8.36
CA ALA A 341 -12.42 24.54 7.44
C ALA A 341 -12.87 23.08 7.28
N LEU A 342 -13.19 22.38 8.37
CA LEU A 342 -13.66 21.00 8.34
C LEU A 342 -14.99 20.88 7.59
N ASN A 343 -15.91 21.83 7.78
CA ASN A 343 -17.17 21.91 7.03
C ASN A 343 -16.96 22.06 5.52
N ARG A 344 -15.80 22.55 5.07
CA ARG A 344 -15.42 22.54 3.65
C ARG A 344 -14.82 21.19 3.25
N SER A 345 -13.78 20.75 3.96
CA SER A 345 -13.15 19.45 3.75
C SER A 345 -12.11 19.12 4.83
N GLN A 346 -11.78 17.83 4.97
CA GLN A 346 -10.68 17.39 5.83
C GLN A 346 -9.32 17.95 5.37
N GLY A 347 -9.07 18.02 4.06
CA GLY A 347 -7.86 18.65 3.51
C GLY A 347 -7.75 20.14 3.86
N ALA A 348 -8.88 20.87 3.91
CA ALA A 348 -8.88 22.27 4.33
C ALA A 348 -8.55 22.43 5.82
N LEU A 349 -8.94 21.49 6.70
CA LEU A 349 -8.56 21.51 8.11
C LEU A 349 -7.05 21.36 8.29
N ILE A 350 -6.39 20.50 7.51
CA ILE A 350 -4.92 20.37 7.52
C ILE A 350 -4.25 21.71 7.18
N ILE A 351 -4.79 22.44 6.21
CA ILE A 351 -4.27 23.77 5.83
C ILE A 351 -4.60 24.84 6.85
N ALA A 352 -5.76 24.78 7.51
CA ALA A 352 -6.10 25.67 8.61
C ALA A 352 -5.11 25.55 9.78
N GLY A 353 -4.61 24.33 10.08
CA GLY A 353 -3.53 24.13 11.05
C GLY A 353 -2.19 24.78 10.65
N LEU A 354 -1.95 24.98 9.35
CA LEU A 354 -0.76 25.67 8.82
C LEU A 354 -0.98 27.17 8.59
N GLN A 355 -2.20 27.68 8.79
CA GLN A 355 -2.56 29.07 8.54
C GLN A 355 -1.67 30.08 9.27
N PRO A 356 -1.20 29.85 10.52
CA PRO A 356 -0.33 30.81 11.21
C PRO A 356 0.99 31.12 10.47
N LEU A 357 1.44 30.22 9.60
CA LEU A 357 2.66 30.40 8.79
C LEU A 357 2.44 31.23 7.51
N GLY A 358 1.20 31.67 7.24
CA GLY A 358 0.86 32.47 6.07
C GLY A 358 1.29 31.81 4.75
N GLY A 359 2.12 32.51 3.95
CA GLY A 359 2.61 32.02 2.67
C GLY A 359 3.46 30.74 2.76
N PHE A 360 4.21 30.56 3.85
CA PHE A 360 4.99 29.33 4.04
C PHE A 360 4.09 28.13 4.36
N GLY A 361 2.99 28.34 5.11
CA GLY A 361 1.99 27.31 5.37
C GLY A 361 1.33 26.79 4.08
N LYS A 362 1.11 27.68 3.11
CA LYS A 362 0.66 27.31 1.76
C LYS A 362 1.66 26.43 1.02
N PHE A 363 2.94 26.78 1.07
CA PHE A 363 4.01 25.95 0.50
C PHE A 363 4.07 24.56 1.15
N CYS A 364 4.01 24.50 2.49
CA CYS A 364 3.89 23.25 3.24
C CYS A 364 2.68 22.41 2.77
N GLY A 365 1.53 23.04 2.55
CA GLY A 365 0.35 22.38 1.99
C GLY A 365 0.59 21.72 0.64
N VAL A 366 1.30 22.39 -0.28
CA VAL A 366 1.67 21.79 -1.57
C VAL A 366 2.55 20.56 -1.37
N VAL A 367 3.55 20.63 -0.48
CA VAL A 367 4.42 19.48 -0.17
C VAL A 367 3.61 18.30 0.36
N LEU A 368 2.67 18.54 1.29
CA LEU A 368 1.77 17.49 1.79
C LEU A 368 0.93 16.85 0.68
N SER A 369 0.43 17.65 -0.26
CA SER A 369 -0.28 17.15 -1.44
C SER A 369 0.60 16.31 -2.35
N LEU A 370 1.88 16.64 -2.50
CA LEU A 370 2.83 15.84 -3.27
C LEU A 370 3.14 14.51 -2.57
N GLY A 371 3.15 14.47 -1.24
CA GLY A 371 3.32 13.23 -0.49
C GLY A 371 2.32 12.14 -0.88
N LEU A 372 1.04 12.51 -1.08
CA LEU A 372 -0.04 11.60 -1.49
C LEU A 372 0.21 10.93 -2.85
N ILE A 373 1.02 11.54 -3.72
CA ILE A 373 1.42 10.98 -5.02
C ILE A 373 2.26 9.72 -4.80
N SER A 374 3.12 9.68 -3.77
CA SER A 374 3.94 8.50 -3.44
C SER A 374 3.09 7.25 -3.22
N ASN A 375 2.08 7.37 -2.35
CA ASN A 375 1.16 6.28 -2.04
C ASN A 375 0.35 5.87 -3.27
N THR A 376 -0.12 6.86 -4.04
CA THR A 376 -0.94 6.63 -5.24
C THR A 376 -0.16 5.93 -6.36
N ILE A 377 1.12 6.28 -6.57
CA ILE A 377 2.00 5.57 -7.52
C ILE A 377 2.16 4.11 -7.09
N SER A 378 2.43 3.87 -5.81
CA SER A 378 2.57 2.53 -5.25
C SER A 378 1.33 1.67 -5.49
N ALA A 379 0.15 2.23 -5.20
CA ALA A 379 -1.13 1.56 -5.39
C ALA A 379 -1.43 1.28 -6.87
N THR A 380 -1.20 2.28 -7.74
CA THR A 380 -1.40 2.15 -9.19
C THR A 380 -0.47 1.08 -9.77
N TYR A 381 0.79 1.06 -9.35
CA TYR A 381 1.78 0.06 -9.78
C TYR A 381 1.36 -1.37 -9.43
N SER A 382 0.98 -1.61 -8.17
CA SER A 382 0.51 -2.94 -7.74
C SER A 382 -0.80 -3.32 -8.43
N SER A 383 -1.70 -2.36 -8.70
CA SER A 383 -2.96 -2.65 -9.39
C SER A 383 -2.72 -3.20 -10.80
N GLY A 384 -1.72 -2.69 -11.53
CA GLY A 384 -1.36 -3.20 -12.85
C GLY A 384 -0.87 -4.66 -12.81
N ILE A 385 -0.17 -5.05 -11.74
CA ILE A 385 0.25 -6.44 -11.51
C ILE A 385 -0.94 -7.32 -11.14
N ASP A 386 -1.84 -6.84 -10.29
CA ASP A 386 -3.01 -7.57 -9.85
C ASP A 386 -4.01 -7.82 -10.98
N PHE A 387 -4.19 -6.87 -11.90
CA PHE A 387 -4.98 -7.10 -13.12
C PHE A 387 -4.43 -8.29 -13.91
N GLN A 388 -3.10 -8.38 -14.08
CA GLN A 388 -2.45 -9.51 -14.75
C GLN A 388 -2.61 -10.82 -13.96
N ALA A 389 -2.75 -10.77 -12.63
CA ALA A 389 -2.91 -11.95 -11.78
C ALA A 389 -4.28 -12.63 -11.91
N LEU A 390 -5.29 -11.97 -12.51
CA LEU A 390 -6.64 -12.52 -12.73
C LEU A 390 -6.67 -13.72 -13.69
N GLY A 391 -5.73 -13.77 -14.64
CA GLY A 391 -5.57 -14.92 -15.51
C GLY A 391 -4.82 -14.65 -16.81
N PRO A 392 -4.65 -15.70 -17.65
CA PRO A 392 -3.77 -15.65 -18.82
C PRO A 392 -4.15 -14.60 -19.87
N TYR A 393 -5.45 -14.28 -20.00
CA TYR A 393 -5.90 -13.24 -20.93
C TYR A 393 -5.48 -11.84 -20.48
N PHE A 394 -5.55 -11.56 -19.17
CA PHE A 394 -5.18 -10.27 -18.59
C PHE A 394 -3.65 -10.11 -18.52
N GLU A 395 -2.92 -11.21 -18.31
CA GLU A 395 -1.45 -11.25 -18.32
C GLU A 395 -0.85 -10.79 -19.65
N ARG A 396 -1.50 -11.10 -20.78
CA ARG A 396 -1.03 -10.70 -22.13
C ARG A 396 -1.10 -9.18 -22.37
N VAL A 397 -1.88 -8.45 -21.58
CA VAL A 397 -2.01 -7.00 -21.72
C VAL A 397 -0.86 -6.32 -20.95
N PRO A 398 -0.08 -5.43 -21.61
CA PRO A 398 1.00 -4.71 -20.96
C PRO A 398 0.53 -3.94 -19.73
N ARG A 399 1.32 -3.99 -18.65
CA ARG A 399 1.01 -3.34 -17.37
C ARG A 399 0.66 -1.86 -17.50
N VAL A 400 1.32 -1.14 -18.41
CA VAL A 400 1.07 0.30 -18.64
C VAL A 400 -0.40 0.57 -19.00
N ILE A 401 -1.05 -0.32 -19.76
CA ILE A 401 -2.47 -0.20 -20.14
C ILE A 401 -3.35 -0.35 -18.89
N TRP A 402 -3.04 -1.31 -18.02
CA TRP A 402 -3.75 -1.47 -16.75
C TRP A 402 -3.55 -0.29 -15.81
N ASN A 403 -2.36 0.30 -15.78
CA ASN A 403 -2.11 1.53 -15.01
C ASN A 403 -2.95 2.69 -15.54
N ILE A 404 -2.98 2.92 -16.86
CA ILE A 404 -3.83 3.95 -17.49
C ILE A 404 -5.31 3.72 -17.14
N PHE A 405 -5.77 2.48 -17.25
CA PHE A 405 -7.14 2.10 -16.91
C PHE A 405 -7.46 2.39 -15.43
N ALA A 406 -6.59 1.98 -14.51
CA ALA A 406 -6.75 2.25 -13.08
C ALA A 406 -6.82 3.76 -12.80
N VAL A 407 -5.94 4.57 -13.41
CA VAL A 407 -5.95 6.03 -13.28
C VAL A 407 -7.27 6.64 -13.73
N ILE A 408 -7.77 6.23 -14.89
CA ILE A 408 -9.05 6.73 -15.40
C ILE A 408 -10.18 6.39 -14.42
N VAL A 409 -10.24 5.13 -13.96
CA VAL A 409 -11.29 4.65 -13.05
C VAL A 409 -11.28 5.43 -11.73
N TYR A 410 -10.15 5.48 -11.01
CA TYR A 410 -10.14 6.19 -9.73
C TYR A 410 -10.32 7.69 -9.90
N THR A 411 -9.90 8.29 -11.02
CA THR A 411 -10.07 9.73 -11.27
C THR A 411 -11.54 10.08 -11.50
N VAL A 412 -12.25 9.30 -12.32
CA VAL A 412 -13.70 9.48 -12.55
C VAL A 412 -14.46 9.31 -11.24
N CYS A 413 -14.17 8.25 -10.49
CA CYS A 413 -14.78 8.00 -9.19
C CYS A 413 -14.43 9.09 -8.16
N ALA A 414 -13.19 9.61 -8.15
CA ALA A 414 -12.78 10.71 -7.27
C ALA A 414 -13.55 12.00 -7.58
N ILE A 415 -13.73 12.33 -8.86
CA ILE A 415 -14.51 13.50 -9.27
C ILE A 415 -15.96 13.36 -8.79
N ALA A 416 -16.58 12.19 -8.97
CA ALA A 416 -17.95 11.94 -8.52
C ALA A 416 -18.07 11.95 -6.97
N GLY A 417 -17.14 11.32 -6.27
CA GLY A 417 -17.17 11.13 -4.81
C GLY A 417 -16.57 12.27 -3.98
N ARG A 418 -16.04 13.33 -4.59
CA ARG A 418 -15.25 14.40 -3.93
C ARG A 418 -15.89 15.06 -2.69
N GLN A 419 -17.22 15.04 -2.60
CA GLN A 419 -17.98 15.66 -1.49
C GLN A 419 -18.33 14.68 -0.36
N GLN A 420 -18.16 13.37 -0.56
CA GLN A 420 -18.57 12.33 0.37
C GLN A 420 -17.37 11.56 0.95
N LEU A 421 -16.21 12.21 1.04
CA LEU A 421 -14.93 11.58 1.41
C LEU A 421 -15.02 10.84 2.75
N ALA A 422 -15.64 11.42 3.78
CA ALA A 422 -15.78 10.79 5.09
C ALA A 422 -16.62 9.49 5.02
N ASN A 423 -17.74 9.52 4.29
CA ASN A 423 -18.58 8.34 4.06
C ASN A 423 -17.86 7.29 3.22
N ILE A 424 -17.05 7.71 2.24
CA ILE A 424 -16.21 6.79 1.49
C ILE A 424 -15.23 6.11 2.45
N PHE A 425 -14.50 6.87 3.27
CA PHE A 425 -13.54 6.32 4.23
C PHE A 425 -14.15 5.31 5.21
N THR A 426 -15.24 5.66 5.89
CA THR A 426 -15.80 4.80 6.94
C THR A 426 -16.31 3.48 6.36
N ASN A 427 -17.09 3.52 5.28
CA ASN A 427 -17.65 2.32 4.67
C ASN A 427 -16.63 1.49 3.90
N PHE A 428 -15.77 2.15 3.12
CA PHE A 428 -14.83 1.46 2.25
C PHE A 428 -13.72 0.79 3.09
N LEU A 429 -13.08 1.55 3.98
CA LEU A 429 -11.88 1.08 4.66
C LEU A 429 -12.17 -0.08 5.60
N ALA A 430 -13.29 -0.02 6.33
CA ALA A 430 -13.71 -1.09 7.22
C ALA A 430 -13.96 -2.41 6.46
N LEU A 431 -14.72 -2.37 5.37
CA LEU A 431 -14.97 -3.53 4.50
C LEU A 431 -13.67 -4.13 3.95
N MET A 432 -12.70 -3.28 3.58
CA MET A 432 -11.38 -3.73 3.14
C MET A 432 -10.60 -4.40 4.26
N GLY A 433 -10.65 -3.87 5.47
CA GLY A 433 -10.06 -4.49 6.65
C GLY A 433 -10.61 -5.89 6.92
N TYR A 434 -11.93 -6.08 6.78
CA TYR A 434 -12.59 -7.34 7.15
C TYR A 434 -12.04 -8.51 6.34
N TRP A 435 -12.05 -8.38 5.03
CA TRP A 435 -11.64 -9.49 4.17
C TRP A 435 -10.14 -9.76 4.26
N VAL A 436 -9.32 -8.71 4.46
CA VAL A 436 -7.87 -8.90 4.65
C VAL A 436 -7.60 -9.60 5.98
N SER A 437 -8.35 -9.28 7.04
CA SER A 437 -8.27 -9.98 8.32
C SER A 437 -8.65 -11.45 8.19
N ILE A 438 -9.76 -11.75 7.51
CA ILE A 438 -10.20 -13.13 7.20
C ILE A 438 -9.11 -13.88 6.41
N TRP A 439 -8.58 -13.27 5.35
CA TRP A 439 -7.53 -13.86 4.53
C TRP A 439 -6.25 -14.10 5.33
N LEU A 440 -5.88 -13.18 6.22
CA LEU A 440 -4.71 -13.32 7.08
C LEU A 440 -4.84 -14.53 8.00
N ALA A 441 -6.02 -14.78 8.59
CA ALA A 441 -6.26 -15.98 9.41
C ALA A 441 -5.95 -17.26 8.61
N ILE A 442 -6.52 -17.36 7.40
CA ILE A 442 -6.31 -18.49 6.49
C ILE A 442 -4.82 -18.65 6.14
N VAL A 443 -4.11 -17.56 5.82
CA VAL A 443 -2.68 -17.59 5.48
C VAL A 443 -1.84 -18.04 6.67
N LEU A 444 -2.11 -17.54 7.87
CA LEU A 444 -1.38 -17.89 9.09
C LEU A 444 -1.54 -19.38 9.39
N GLU A 445 -2.75 -19.91 9.29
CA GLU A 445 -3.02 -21.32 9.55
C GLU A 445 -2.46 -22.24 8.48
N GLU A 446 -2.59 -21.89 7.20
CA GLU A 446 -1.98 -22.63 6.09
C GLU A 446 -0.45 -22.68 6.27
N HIS A 447 0.18 -21.57 6.64
CA HIS A 447 1.62 -21.54 6.84
C HIS A 447 2.06 -22.30 8.09
N LEU A 448 1.45 -22.04 9.24
CA LEU A 448 1.92 -22.55 10.54
C LEU A 448 1.51 -24.01 10.78
N ILE A 449 0.26 -24.35 10.50
CA ILE A 449 -0.30 -25.68 10.80
C ILE A 449 0.04 -26.66 9.67
N PHE A 450 -0.26 -26.30 8.43
CA PHE A 450 -0.19 -27.24 7.31
C PHE A 450 1.21 -27.28 6.69
N ARG A 451 1.80 -26.13 6.38
CA ARG A 451 3.08 -26.09 5.66
C ARG A 451 4.29 -26.26 6.56
N LYS A 452 4.25 -25.72 7.79
CA LYS A 452 5.34 -25.84 8.76
C LYS A 452 5.17 -27.06 9.66
N TYR A 453 4.09 -27.17 10.43
CA TYR A 453 3.93 -28.24 11.42
C TYR A 453 3.67 -29.61 10.78
N ARG A 454 2.79 -29.71 9.77
CA ARG A 454 2.56 -30.95 9.01
C ARG A 454 3.58 -31.22 7.89
N GLY A 455 4.50 -30.30 7.64
CA GLY A 455 5.62 -30.52 6.71
C GLY A 455 5.27 -30.52 5.22
N LEU A 456 4.12 -29.98 4.79
CA LEU A 456 3.75 -29.91 3.36
C LEU A 456 4.74 -29.05 2.53
N GLY A 457 5.46 -28.13 3.17
CA GLY A 457 6.45 -27.28 2.49
C GLY A 457 5.86 -26.27 1.51
N TRP A 458 6.73 -25.69 0.69
CA TRP A 458 6.37 -24.74 -0.37
C TRP A 458 7.10 -25.13 -1.65
N ASP A 459 6.35 -25.30 -2.74
CA ASP A 459 6.90 -25.42 -4.08
C ASP A 459 6.60 -24.15 -4.86
N TRP A 460 7.57 -23.25 -5.00
CA TRP A 460 7.38 -21.96 -5.63
C TRP A 460 7.32 -22.00 -7.15
N GLU A 461 7.63 -23.13 -7.78
CA GLU A 461 7.64 -23.28 -9.23
C GLU A 461 6.23 -23.50 -9.79
N CYS A 462 5.31 -24.05 -9.01
CA CYS A 462 3.93 -24.31 -9.44
C CYS A 462 3.00 -23.08 -9.43
N TRP A 463 3.55 -21.86 -9.37
CA TRP A 463 2.78 -20.61 -9.21
C TRP A 463 1.73 -20.36 -10.31
N ASN A 464 1.93 -20.95 -11.50
CA ASN A 464 1.02 -20.84 -12.64
C ASN A 464 0.36 -22.17 -13.05
N ASP A 465 0.34 -23.18 -12.16
CA ASP A 465 -0.24 -24.50 -12.44
C ASP A 465 -1.46 -24.81 -11.56
N ALA A 466 -2.66 -24.69 -12.15
CA ALA A 466 -3.93 -24.96 -11.48
C ALA A 466 -4.10 -26.42 -10.99
N LYS A 467 -3.36 -27.38 -11.56
CA LYS A 467 -3.46 -28.81 -11.18
C LYS A 467 -2.59 -29.15 -9.97
N ARG A 468 -1.55 -28.36 -9.71
CA ARG A 468 -0.62 -28.57 -8.58
C ARG A 468 -0.97 -27.70 -7.37
N LEU A 469 -1.57 -26.54 -7.61
CA LEU A 469 -2.05 -25.67 -6.54
C LEU A 469 -3.27 -26.27 -5.80
N PRO A 470 -3.54 -25.85 -4.55
CA PRO A 470 -4.72 -26.28 -3.82
C PRO A 470 -6.01 -26.00 -4.59
N VAL A 471 -7.03 -26.84 -4.38
CA VAL A 471 -8.35 -26.61 -4.98
C VAL A 471 -8.99 -25.35 -4.39
N GLY A 472 -8.84 -25.15 -3.08
CA GLY A 472 -9.21 -23.92 -2.39
C GLY A 472 -10.64 -23.91 -1.85
N ILE A 473 -11.32 -25.05 -1.83
CA ILE A 473 -12.70 -25.14 -1.33
C ILE A 473 -12.73 -24.84 0.17
N ALA A 474 -11.77 -25.38 0.93
CA ALA A 474 -11.66 -25.11 2.36
C ALA A 474 -11.45 -23.61 2.64
N ALA A 475 -10.54 -22.99 1.89
CA ALA A 475 -10.24 -21.57 2.00
C ALA A 475 -11.43 -20.69 1.60
N LEU A 476 -12.12 -21.02 0.50
CA LEU A 476 -13.30 -20.30 0.04
C LEU A 476 -14.45 -20.36 1.06
N VAL A 477 -14.75 -21.55 1.59
CA VAL A 477 -15.81 -21.70 2.58
C VAL A 477 -15.47 -20.96 3.87
N ALA A 478 -14.24 -21.08 4.37
CA ALA A 478 -13.80 -20.33 5.54
C ALA A 478 -13.86 -18.81 5.30
N PHE A 479 -13.50 -18.36 4.11
CA PHE A 479 -13.59 -16.95 3.72
C PHE A 479 -15.04 -16.44 3.70
N LEU A 480 -15.98 -17.22 3.16
CA LEU A 480 -17.40 -16.88 3.14
C LEU A 480 -18.03 -16.90 4.55
N VAL A 481 -17.64 -17.85 5.40
CA VAL A 481 -18.08 -17.89 6.80
C VAL A 481 -17.52 -16.69 7.59
N GLY A 482 -16.26 -16.32 7.35
CA GLY A 482 -15.68 -15.09 7.89
C GLY A 482 -16.48 -13.85 7.46
N TRP A 483 -16.85 -13.75 6.18
CA TRP A 483 -17.70 -12.65 5.69
C TRP A 483 -19.09 -12.63 6.32
N ALA A 484 -19.72 -13.79 6.51
CA ALA A 484 -20.99 -13.87 7.23
C ALA A 484 -20.85 -13.31 8.65
N GLY A 485 -19.79 -13.69 9.38
CA GLY A 485 -19.49 -13.14 10.69
C GLY A 485 -19.24 -11.63 10.66
N ALA A 486 -18.49 -11.15 9.66
CA ALA A 486 -18.23 -9.71 9.51
C ALA A 486 -19.52 -8.92 9.23
N VAL A 487 -20.39 -9.39 8.33
CA VAL A 487 -21.66 -8.74 7.98
C VAL A 487 -22.61 -8.69 9.19
N LEU A 488 -22.67 -9.73 10.00
CA LEU A 488 -23.52 -9.73 11.21
C LEU A 488 -23.07 -8.73 12.28
N CYS A 489 -21.79 -8.34 12.24
CA CYS A 489 -21.10 -7.57 13.27
C CYS A 489 -20.59 -6.21 12.79
N MET A 490 -20.84 -5.82 11.53
CA MET A 490 -20.36 -4.55 10.98
C MET A 490 -21.27 -3.39 11.40
N ASP A 491 -20.66 -2.22 11.56
CA ASP A 491 -21.37 -0.96 11.79
C ASP A 491 -20.99 0.03 10.70
N GLN A 492 -21.80 0.08 9.64
CA GLN A 492 -21.53 0.88 8.45
C GLN A 492 -22.71 1.79 8.15
N VAL A 493 -22.44 2.90 7.44
CA VAL A 493 -23.44 3.93 7.14
C VAL A 493 -24.67 3.36 6.42
N TYR A 494 -24.47 2.36 5.56
CA TYR A 494 -25.55 1.74 4.78
C TYR A 494 -26.15 0.49 5.43
N PHE A 495 -25.48 -0.09 6.42
CA PHE A 495 -25.94 -1.32 7.05
C PHE A 495 -25.30 -1.48 8.42
N VAL A 496 -26.16 -1.66 9.43
CA VAL A 496 -25.77 -2.01 10.80
C VAL A 496 -26.15 -3.46 11.05
N GLY A 497 -25.17 -4.28 11.38
CA GLY A 497 -25.37 -5.68 11.70
C GLY A 497 -26.15 -5.88 13.00
N PRO A 498 -26.95 -6.94 13.11
CA PRO A 498 -27.78 -7.19 14.29
C PRO A 498 -26.98 -7.33 15.59
N ILE A 499 -25.73 -7.79 15.52
CA ILE A 499 -24.87 -7.91 16.70
C ILE A 499 -24.24 -6.56 17.05
N SER A 500 -23.83 -5.79 16.04
CA SER A 500 -23.30 -4.43 16.24
C SER A 500 -24.32 -3.50 16.90
N ALA A 501 -25.58 -3.57 16.47
CA ALA A 501 -26.67 -2.76 16.99
C ALA A 501 -26.95 -2.96 18.49
N LEU A 502 -26.41 -4.02 19.10
CA LEU A 502 -26.53 -4.27 20.55
C LEU A 502 -25.53 -3.43 21.37
N ILE A 503 -24.55 -2.79 20.73
CA ILE A 503 -23.45 -2.08 21.39
C ILE A 503 -23.76 -0.58 21.45
N GLY A 504 -24.44 -0.16 22.51
CA GLY A 504 -24.76 1.25 22.75
C GLY A 504 -25.72 1.84 21.70
N LYS A 505 -25.88 3.18 21.70
CA LYS A 505 -26.76 3.88 20.75
C LYS A 505 -26.26 3.90 19.31
N ASP A 506 -24.94 3.96 19.11
CA ASP A 506 -24.35 4.23 17.79
C ASP A 506 -23.93 2.94 17.07
N GLY A 507 -23.87 1.81 17.78
CA GLY A 507 -23.32 0.56 17.27
C GLY A 507 -21.83 0.38 17.62
N GLY A 508 -21.31 -0.80 17.33
CA GLY A 508 -19.90 -1.14 17.52
C GLY A 508 -19.42 -2.07 16.42
N ASP A 509 -18.54 -1.57 15.55
CA ASP A 509 -18.00 -2.33 14.44
C ASP A 509 -17.05 -3.41 14.94
N LEU A 510 -17.51 -4.66 14.86
CA LEU A 510 -16.74 -5.84 15.22
C LEU A 510 -16.35 -6.71 14.02
N GLY A 511 -16.54 -6.22 12.79
CA GLY A 511 -16.42 -7.03 11.57
C GLY A 511 -15.04 -7.65 11.39
N ASN A 512 -13.96 -6.90 11.66
CA ASN A 512 -12.58 -7.39 11.57
C ASN A 512 -12.31 -8.57 12.50
N TYR A 513 -12.72 -8.44 13.77
CA TYR A 513 -12.39 -9.39 14.83
C TYR A 513 -13.17 -10.69 14.65
N ILE A 514 -14.47 -10.57 14.42
CA ILE A 514 -15.35 -11.74 14.28
C ILE A 514 -15.10 -12.44 12.96
N GLY A 515 -14.87 -11.70 11.87
CA GLY A 515 -14.49 -12.27 10.58
C GLY A 515 -13.19 -13.09 10.68
N PHE A 516 -12.15 -12.53 11.31
CA PHE A 516 -10.90 -13.25 11.59
C PHE A 516 -11.15 -14.52 12.41
N ALA A 517 -11.86 -14.40 13.53
CA ALA A 517 -12.08 -15.51 14.47
C ALA A 517 -12.88 -16.66 13.84
N TRP A 518 -13.94 -16.36 13.10
CA TRP A 518 -14.79 -17.38 12.48
C TRP A 518 -14.04 -18.12 11.36
N ALA A 519 -13.27 -17.40 10.55
CA ALA A 519 -12.41 -18.02 9.55
C ALA A 519 -11.36 -18.94 10.18
N ALA A 520 -10.72 -18.48 11.26
CA ALA A 520 -9.71 -19.25 12.01
C ALA A 520 -10.27 -20.53 12.64
N ILE A 521 -11.51 -20.50 13.13
CA ILE A 521 -12.15 -21.70 13.71
C ILE A 521 -12.47 -22.74 12.62
N VAL A 522 -12.94 -22.29 11.45
CA VAL A 522 -13.50 -23.18 10.42
C VAL A 522 -12.42 -23.73 9.49
N TYR A 523 -11.42 -22.94 9.12
CA TYR A 523 -10.43 -23.30 8.10
C TYR A 523 -9.64 -24.58 8.42
N PRO A 524 -9.09 -24.82 9.64
CA PRO A 524 -8.25 -25.99 9.90
C PRO A 524 -9.00 -27.30 9.71
N GLY A 525 -10.26 -27.38 10.16
CA GLY A 525 -11.09 -28.57 9.99
C GLY A 525 -11.37 -28.88 8.52
N LEU A 526 -11.78 -27.87 7.76
CA LEU A 526 -12.06 -28.02 6.33
C LEU A 526 -10.80 -28.36 5.52
N ARG A 527 -9.65 -27.76 5.85
CA ARG A 527 -8.39 -28.00 5.14
C ARG A 527 -7.90 -29.43 5.35
N VAL A 528 -8.10 -30.02 6.53
CA VAL A 528 -7.80 -31.45 6.76
C VAL A 528 -8.68 -32.35 5.88
N LEU A 529 -9.96 -32.02 5.71
CA LEU A 529 -10.87 -32.77 4.85
C LEU A 529 -10.50 -32.65 3.36
N GLU A 530 -10.12 -31.44 2.93
CA GLU A 530 -9.68 -31.19 1.56
C GLU A 530 -8.41 -31.99 1.23
N LEU A 531 -7.41 -31.98 2.12
CA LEU A 531 -6.20 -32.77 1.97
C LEU A 531 -6.48 -34.28 1.92
N ARG A 532 -7.43 -34.79 2.71
CA ARG A 532 -7.83 -36.21 2.66
C ARG A 532 -8.50 -36.59 1.35
N ARG A 533 -9.28 -35.69 0.75
CA ARG A 533 -10.07 -35.98 -0.45
C ARG A 533 -9.29 -35.78 -1.75
N TYR A 534 -8.48 -34.73 -1.82
CA TYR A 534 -7.81 -34.30 -3.06
C TYR A 534 -6.29 -34.41 -3.00
N GLY A 535 -5.70 -34.60 -1.81
CA GLY A 535 -4.26 -34.70 -1.63
C GLY A 535 -3.49 -33.38 -1.78
N ARG A 536 -4.17 -32.24 -1.95
CA ARG A 536 -3.56 -30.93 -2.21
C ARG A 536 -4.35 -29.76 -1.62
#